data_AF-T1KN51-F1
#
_entry.id   AF-T1KN51-F1
#
_cell.length_a   1.000
_cell.length_b   1.000
_cell.length_c   1.000
_cell.angle_alpha   90.00
_cell.angle_beta   90.00
_cell.angle_gamma   90.00
#
_symmetry.space_group_name_H-M   'P 1'
#
loop_
_entity.id
_entity.type
_entity.pdbx_description
1 polymer ?
#
loop_
_entity_poly.entity_id
_entity_poly.type
_entity_poly.pdbx_seq_one_letter_code
_entity_poly.pdbx_strand_id
1 'polypeptide(L)'
;MDGIDKNSDKTIFKVKFLGEYHDVVIDWSDESHEYKQVQLFKQLESITGIANKHIWQVNFFTDQDIFITANPDSEFFGAITEYVLPKDFTKDRISTNTFMMTRSWF
;
A
#
# COMPACT_ATOMS: atom_id res chain seq x y z
N MET A 1 -8.77 -12.56 19.44
CA MET A 1 -8.88 -11.08 19.43
C MET A 1 -7.47 -10.59 19.60
N ASP A 2 -6.77 -10.41 18.49
CA ASP A 2 -5.36 -10.05 18.50
C ASP A 2 -5.26 -8.54 18.68
N GLY A 3 -4.62 -8.16 19.78
CA GLY A 3 -4.44 -6.76 20.16
C GLY A 3 -3.62 -6.04 19.10
N ILE A 4 -4.19 -4.97 18.56
CA ILE A 4 -3.41 -3.95 17.85
C ILE A 4 -2.53 -3.31 18.92
N ASP A 5 -1.24 -3.66 18.91
CA ASP A 5 -0.23 -2.96 19.69
C ASP A 5 -0.12 -1.53 19.14
N LYS A 6 -0.82 -0.60 19.80
CA LYS A 6 -0.90 0.80 19.39
C LYS A 6 0.46 1.52 19.47
N ASN A 7 1.49 0.86 20.00
CA ASN A 7 2.86 1.40 20.08
C ASN A 7 3.82 0.80 19.04
N SER A 8 3.34 -0.05 18.14
CA SER A 8 4.17 -0.57 17.04
C SER A 8 4.37 0.52 16.00
N ASP A 9 5.64 0.84 15.69
CA ASP A 9 6.02 1.65 14.52
C ASP A 9 5.74 0.94 13.19
N LYS A 10 5.21 -0.28 13.24
CA LYS A 10 4.86 -1.08 12.07
C LYS A 10 3.36 -1.30 12.00
N THR A 11 2.82 -1.20 10.80
CA THR A 11 1.48 -1.67 10.47
C THR A 11 1.59 -2.90 9.60
N ILE A 12 0.84 -3.95 9.94
CA ILE A 12 0.76 -5.19 9.17
C ILE A 12 -0.68 -5.35 8.70
N PHE A 13 -0.88 -5.59 7.41
CA PHE A 13 -2.18 -5.94 6.85
C PHE A 13 -2.04 -7.04 5.81
N LYS A 14 -3.13 -7.76 5.56
CA LYS A 14 -3.15 -8.89 4.62
C LYS A 14 -3.65 -8.47 3.25
N VAL A 15 -2.98 -8.95 2.20
CA VAL A 15 -3.43 -8.86 0.81
C VAL A 15 -3.75 -10.25 0.31
N LYS A 16 -4.87 -10.41 -0.39
CA LYS A 16 -5.25 -11.68 -1.04
C LYS A 16 -4.80 -11.69 -2.50
N PHE A 17 -3.98 -12.66 -2.88
CA PHE A 17 -3.54 -12.86 -4.26
C PHE A 17 -3.64 -14.34 -4.63
N LEU A 18 -4.26 -14.64 -5.78
CA LEU A 18 -4.48 -16.02 -6.27
C LEU A 18 -5.06 -17.02 -5.25
N GLY A 19 -5.84 -16.52 -4.27
CA GLY A 19 -6.46 -17.35 -3.23
C GLY A 19 -5.70 -17.40 -1.92
N GLU A 20 -4.45 -16.97 -1.90
CA GLU A 20 -3.58 -16.95 -0.72
C GLU A 20 -3.55 -15.55 -0.08
N TYR A 21 -3.31 -15.51 1.23
CA TYR A 21 -3.13 -14.28 1.98
C TYR A 21 -1.65 -14.04 2.27
N HIS A 22 -1.16 -12.86 1.93
CA HIS A 22 0.20 -12.42 2.17
C HIS A 22 0.19 -11.25 3.15
N ASP A 23 1.11 -11.25 4.11
CA ASP A 23 1.30 -10.11 4.99
C ASP A 23 2.10 -9.03 4.27
N VAL A 24 1.62 -7.79 4.35
CA VAL A 24 2.32 -6.58 3.94
C VAL A 24 2.64 -5.79 5.18
N VAL A 25 3.92 -5.42 5.34
CA VAL A 25 4.44 -4.69 6.50
C VAL A 25 4.87 -3.29 6.06
N ILE A 26 4.36 -2.27 6.75
CA ILE A 26 4.80 -0.88 6.60
C ILE A 26 5.50 -0.48 7.89
N ASP A 27 6.80 -0.19 7.81
CA ASP A 27 7.60 0.37 8.89
C ASP A 27 7.60 1.91 8.80
N TRP A 28 6.84 2.54 9.68
CA TRP A 28 6.70 4.00 9.72
C TRP A 28 7.96 4.69 10.25
N SER A 29 8.83 3.97 10.97
CA SER A 29 10.13 4.50 11.44
C SER A 29 11.22 4.47 10.37
N ASP A 30 11.02 3.76 9.27
CA ASP A 30 12.03 3.61 8.21
C ASP A 30 12.17 4.88 7.35
N GLU A 31 13.21 5.68 7.63
CA GLU A 31 13.51 6.94 6.92
C GLU A 31 14.35 6.75 5.64
N SER A 32 14.57 5.51 5.17
CA SER A 32 15.40 5.24 3.98
C SER A 32 14.80 5.76 2.67
N HIS A 33 13.49 6.05 2.65
CA HIS A 33 12.78 6.58 1.49
C HIS A 33 11.91 7.77 1.90
N GLU A 34 11.81 8.77 1.01
CA GLU A 34 10.93 9.93 1.18
C GLU A 34 9.46 9.52 1.35
N TYR A 35 9.04 8.47 0.62
CA TYR A 35 7.67 7.99 0.55
C TYR A 35 7.53 6.60 1.17
N LYS A 36 6.67 6.47 2.18
CA LYS A 36 6.45 5.19 2.89
C LYS A 36 5.80 4.12 2.02
N GLN A 37 5.01 4.53 1.01
CA GLN A 37 4.36 3.61 0.09
C GLN A 37 5.35 2.82 -0.80
N VAL A 38 6.63 3.21 -0.90
CA VAL A 38 7.66 2.37 -1.57
C VAL A 38 7.68 0.95 -0.98
N GLN A 39 7.53 0.83 0.34
CA GLN A 39 7.53 -0.47 1.02
C GLN A 39 6.37 -1.37 0.56
N LEU A 40 5.20 -0.79 0.31
CA LEU A 40 4.04 -1.50 -0.23
C LEU A 40 4.36 -2.07 -1.61
N PHE A 41 4.83 -1.24 -2.54
CA PHE A 41 5.00 -1.66 -3.93
C PHE A 41 6.12 -2.68 -4.11
N LYS A 42 7.21 -2.59 -3.35
CA LYS A 42 8.25 -3.63 -3.31
C LYS A 42 7.72 -4.99 -2.87
N GLN A 43 6.83 -5.01 -1.87
CA GLN A 43 6.19 -6.26 -1.44
C GLN A 43 5.18 -6.76 -2.46
N LEU A 44 4.44 -5.88 -3.13
CA LEU A 44 3.53 -6.27 -4.22
C LEU A 44 4.28 -6.87 -5.42
N GLU A 45 5.47 -6.38 -5.76
CA GLU A 45 6.33 -7.03 -6.77
C GLU A 45 6.67 -8.47 -6.36
N SER A 46 7.07 -8.68 -5.10
CA SER A 46 7.36 -10.03 -4.60
C SER A 46 6.14 -10.95 -4.56
N ILE A 47 4.95 -10.42 -4.29
CA ILE A 47 3.70 -11.21 -4.22
C ILE A 47 3.18 -11.54 -5.62
N THR A 48 3.21 -10.57 -6.53
CA THR A 48 2.54 -10.67 -7.84
C THR A 48 3.48 -11.10 -8.97
N GLY A 49 4.79 -10.93 -8.80
CA GLY A 49 5.80 -11.09 -9.85
C GLY A 49 5.82 -9.96 -10.88
N ILE A 50 4.99 -8.92 -10.70
CA ILE A 50 4.96 -7.76 -11.59
C ILE A 50 6.01 -6.76 -11.11
N ALA A 51 6.93 -6.39 -12.01
CA ALA A 51 7.98 -5.44 -11.69
C ALA A 51 7.39 -4.12 -11.15
N ASN A 52 7.95 -3.62 -10.04
CA ASN A 52 7.44 -2.45 -9.32
C ASN A 52 7.16 -1.24 -10.24
N LYS A 53 8.08 -0.95 -11.17
CA LYS A 53 7.94 0.16 -12.13
C LYS A 53 6.66 0.16 -12.97
N HIS A 54 6.06 -1.01 -13.19
CA HIS A 54 4.82 -1.19 -13.97
C HIS A 54 3.57 -1.13 -13.10
N ILE A 55 3.70 -1.09 -11.77
CA ILE A 55 2.58 -0.87 -10.86
C ILE A 55 2.43 0.63 -10.67
N TRP A 56 1.33 1.20 -11.14
CA TRP A 56 1.15 2.65 -11.14
C TRP A 56 0.56 3.19 -9.83
N GLN A 57 -0.47 2.52 -9.34
CA GLN A 57 -1.21 2.92 -8.16
C GLN A 57 -1.88 1.71 -7.50
N VAL A 58 -2.25 1.87 -6.22
CA VAL A 58 -3.10 0.94 -5.48
C VAL A 58 -4.32 1.70 -4.99
N ASN A 59 -5.48 1.10 -5.20
CA ASN A 59 -6.74 1.55 -4.62
C ASN A 59 -7.01 0.76 -3.35
N PHE A 60 -7.23 1.47 -2.26
CA PHE A 60 -7.63 0.92 -0.98
C PHE A 60 -9.14 1.08 -0.82
N PHE A 61 -9.82 -0.05 -0.71
CA PHE A 61 -11.27 -0.10 -0.50
C PHE A 61 -11.55 -0.52 0.94
N THR A 62 -12.48 0.20 1.55
CA THR A 62 -12.95 -0.01 2.91
C THR A 62 -14.47 0.13 2.89
N ASP A 63 -15.16 -0.34 3.92
CA ASP A 63 -16.62 -0.24 3.98
C ASP A 63 -17.12 1.23 4.00
N GLN A 64 -16.24 2.19 4.31
CA GLN A 64 -16.60 3.57 4.60
C GLN A 64 -15.89 4.59 3.69
N ASP A 65 -14.85 4.19 2.98
CA ASP A 65 -13.92 5.09 2.31
C ASP A 65 -13.12 4.39 1.20
N ILE A 66 -12.69 5.16 0.21
CA ILE A 66 -11.78 4.73 -0.87
C ILE A 66 -10.66 5.76 -0.96
N PHE A 67 -9.43 5.29 -0.92
CA PHE A 67 -8.28 6.17 -1.20
C PHE A 67 -7.25 5.50 -2.09
N ILE A 68 -6.48 6.34 -2.78
CA ILE A 68 -5.53 5.91 -3.80
C ILE A 68 -4.14 6.30 -3.34
N THR A 69 -3.18 5.38 -3.49
CA THR A 69 -1.76 5.72 -3.36
C THR A 69 -1.05 5.50 -4.69
N ALA A 70 -0.22 6.48 -5.05
CA ALA A 70 0.66 6.43 -6.20
C ALA A 70 1.93 5.64 -5.89
N ASN A 71 2.48 4.94 -6.89
CA ASN A 71 3.80 4.37 -6.79
C ASN A 71 4.88 5.40 -7.18
N PRO A 72 5.73 5.85 -6.23
CA PRO A 72 6.83 6.77 -6.52
C PRO A 72 7.90 6.18 -7.44
N ASP A 73 8.02 4.85 -7.51
CA ASP A 73 8.98 4.17 -8.38
C ASP A 73 8.38 3.82 -9.76
N SER A 74 7.12 4.21 -10.03
CA SER A 74 6.52 3.97 -11.34
C SER A 74 7.13 4.87 -12.42
N GLU A 75 7.29 4.32 -13.62
CA GLU A 75 7.70 5.09 -14.80
C GLU A 75 6.71 6.22 -15.15
N PHE A 76 5.49 6.15 -14.63
CA PHE A 76 4.43 7.15 -14.82
C PHE A 76 4.25 8.09 -13.62
N PHE A 77 5.10 8.04 -12.59
CA PHE A 77 4.91 8.79 -11.34
C PHE A 77 4.77 10.30 -11.59
N GLY A 78 5.62 10.89 -12.43
CA GLY A 78 5.57 12.33 -12.75
C GLY A 78 4.28 12.79 -13.45
N ALA A 79 3.54 11.87 -14.09
CA ALA A 79 2.27 12.19 -14.74
C ALA A 79 1.08 12.20 -13.76
N ILE A 80 1.24 11.69 -12.53
CA ILE A 80 0.15 11.53 -11.56
C ILE A 80 0.31 12.28 -10.25
N THR A 81 1.49 12.83 -9.96
CA THR A 81 1.72 13.58 -8.71
C THR A 81 0.77 14.77 -8.53
N GLU A 82 0.20 15.29 -9.62
CA GLU A 82 -0.82 16.36 -9.59
C GLU A 82 -2.22 15.88 -9.18
N TYR A 83 -2.52 14.58 -9.30
CA TYR A 83 -3.87 14.01 -9.12
C TYR A 83 -3.96 12.99 -7.97
N VAL A 84 -2.88 12.30 -7.65
CA VAL A 84 -2.81 11.29 -6.58
C VAL A 84 -1.87 11.81 -5.52
N LEU A 85 -2.42 12.42 -4.47
CA LEU A 85 -1.62 13.02 -3.41
C LEU A 85 -0.91 11.91 -2.60
N PRO A 86 0.44 11.88 -2.56
CA PRO A 86 1.20 10.97 -1.69
C PRO A 86 0.85 11.12 -0.19
N LYS A 87 0.17 12.22 0.17
CA LYS A 87 -0.16 12.65 1.53
C LYS A 87 -1.21 11.77 2.21
N ASP A 88 -1.98 11.01 1.45
CA ASP A 88 -3.05 10.17 1.99
C ASP A 88 -2.54 8.82 2.51
N PHE A 89 -1.30 8.44 2.18
CA PHE A 89 -0.68 7.23 2.69
C PHE A 89 -0.09 7.46 4.08
N THR A 90 -0.94 7.42 5.11
CA THR A 90 -0.57 7.68 6.51
C THR A 90 -0.83 6.47 7.41
N LYS A 91 -0.12 6.42 8.56
CA LYS A 91 -0.28 5.37 9.59
C LYS A 91 -1.73 5.20 9.99
N ASP A 92 -2.41 6.31 10.27
CA ASP A 92 -3.80 6.29 10.73
C ASP A 92 -4.72 5.65 9.67
N ARG A 93 -4.63 6.08 8.40
CA ARG A 93 -5.48 5.53 7.33
C ARG A 93 -5.18 4.07 7.00
N ILE A 94 -3.94 3.61 7.13
CA ILE A 94 -3.59 2.21 6.89
C ILE A 94 -4.01 1.33 8.08
N SER A 95 -3.91 1.83 9.30
CA SER A 95 -4.22 1.06 10.51
C SER A 95 -5.71 0.83 10.76
N THR A 96 -6.59 1.72 10.28
CA THR A 96 -8.04 1.64 10.51
C THR A 96 -8.78 0.71 9.55
N ASN A 97 -8.10 0.20 8.52
CA ASN A 97 -8.78 -0.37 7.36
C ASN A 97 -8.36 -1.83 7.10
N THR A 98 -9.37 -2.70 6.99
CA THR A 98 -9.18 -4.10 6.56
C THR A 98 -9.28 -4.13 5.03
N PHE A 99 -8.14 -4.29 4.36
CA PHE A 99 -8.09 -4.16 2.90
C PHE A 99 -8.41 -5.47 2.19
N MET A 100 -9.44 -5.46 1.33
CA MET A 100 -9.62 -6.48 0.30
C MET A 100 -9.13 -5.92 -1.03
N MET A 101 -8.03 -6.48 -1.55
CA MET A 101 -7.54 -6.15 -2.88
C MET A 101 -8.35 -6.96 -3.91
N THR A 102 -9.48 -6.43 -4.38
CA THR A 102 -10.20 -7.00 -5.51
C THR A 102 -9.61 -6.48 -6.80
N ARG A 103 -9.18 -7.41 -7.66
CA ARG A 103 -8.61 -7.15 -8.99
C ARG A 103 -9.35 -6.05 -9.74
N SER A 104 -8.61 -5.06 -10.23
CA SER A 104 -8.98 -4.36 -11.45
C SER A 104 -7.72 -4.30 -12.32
N TRP A 105 -7.69 -5.13 -13.37
CA TRP A 105 -6.78 -4.96 -14.49
C TRP A 105 -7.64 -4.52 -15.67
N PHE A 106 -7.14 -3.51 -16.40
CA PHE A 106 -7.73 -2.94 -17.61
C PHE A 106 -7.99 -3.98 -18.70
#